data_AF-A0A9R1QMS7-F1
#
_entry.id   AF-A0A9R1QMS7-F1
#
_cell.length_a   1.000
_cell.length_b   1.000
_cell.length_c   1.000
_cell.angle_alpha   90.00
_cell.angle_beta   90.00
_cell.angle_gamma   90.00
#
_symmetry.space_group_name_H-M   'P 1'
#
loop_
_entity.id
_entity.type
_entity.pdbx_description
1 polymer ?
#
loop_
_entity_poly.entity_id
_entity_poly.type
_entity_poly.pdbx_seq_one_letter_code
_entity_poly.pdbx_strand_id
1 'polypeptide(L)'
;MGLTADLCPSNNSRLVQWWSEGRKRIHKQSRKGFDTFVMLICWTLWKQRNARVFGTGMIKNEWDTVDMIFDDLRTWARAGAFGGHLDIE
;
A
#
# COMPACT_ATOMS: atom_id res chain seq x y z
N MET A 1 3.16 -0.77 -23.80
CA MET A 1 2.86 0.52 -23.14
C MET A 1 2.74 0.25 -21.65
N GLY A 2 3.78 0.24 -20.82
CA GLY A 2 4.89 1.20 -20.68
C GLY A 2 4.84 1.92 -19.32
N LEU A 3 3.73 1.83 -18.58
CA LEU A 3 3.52 2.57 -17.32
C LEU A 3 3.78 1.75 -16.03
N THR A 4 4.14 0.46 -16.12
CA THR A 4 3.87 -0.46 -14.99
C THR A 4 5.07 -0.88 -14.14
N ALA A 5 6.30 -0.94 -14.68
CA ALA A 5 7.47 -1.39 -13.91
C ALA A 5 8.30 -0.25 -13.30
N ASP A 6 8.28 0.94 -13.92
CA ASP A 6 9.13 2.07 -13.54
C ASP A 6 8.72 2.73 -12.20
N LEU A 7 7.47 2.49 -11.76
CA LEU A 7 6.99 2.94 -10.45
C LEU A 7 7.12 1.86 -9.36
N CYS A 8 7.52 0.64 -9.69
CA CYS A 8 7.69 -0.42 -8.68
C CYS A 8 9.03 -0.26 -7.96
N PRO A 9 9.07 -0.40 -6.62
CA PRO A 9 10.32 -0.41 -5.90
C PRO A 9 11.07 -1.72 -6.23
N SER A 10 12.39 -1.63 -6.35
CA SER A 10 13.27 -2.81 -6.37
C SER A 10 13.66 -3.21 -4.94
N ASN A 11 14.23 -4.41 -4.77
CA ASN A 11 14.73 -4.88 -3.46
C ASN A 11 15.77 -3.95 -2.81
N ASN A 12 16.49 -3.15 -3.61
CA ASN A 12 17.49 -2.21 -3.11
C ASN A 12 16.91 -0.79 -2.88
N SER A 13 15.63 -0.59 -3.15
CA SER A 13 14.99 0.71 -3.01
C SER A 13 14.74 1.05 -1.55
N ARG A 14 15.09 2.26 -1.15
CA ARG A 14 14.71 2.80 0.16
C ARG A 14 13.29 3.35 0.07
N LEU A 15 12.41 2.90 0.97
CA LEU A 15 10.98 3.25 0.98
C LEU A 15 10.74 4.76 0.82
N VAL A 16 11.39 5.58 1.65
CA VAL A 16 11.19 7.05 1.64
C VAL A 16 11.61 7.68 0.31
N GLN A 17 12.72 7.21 -0.27
CA GLN A 17 13.23 7.73 -1.53
C GLN A 17 12.31 7.32 -2.69
N TRP A 18 11.97 6.04 -2.78
CA TRP A 18 11.06 5.51 -3.80
C TRP A 18 9.69 6.20 -3.72
N TRP A 19 9.12 6.32 -2.52
CA TRP A 19 7.83 6.98 -2.32
C TRP A 19 7.90 8.45 -2.76
N SER A 20 8.94 9.19 -2.36
CA SER A 20 9.11 10.59 -2.73
C SER A 20 9.23 10.79 -4.24
N GLU A 21 10.01 9.94 -4.93
CA GLU A 21 10.19 10.02 -6.38
C GLU A 21 8.95 9.55 -7.15
N GLY A 22 8.33 8.45 -6.74
CA GLY A 22 7.08 7.95 -7.33
C GLY A 22 5.96 8.98 -7.23
N ARG A 23 5.84 9.64 -6.08
CA ARG A 23 4.84 10.70 -5.85
C ARG A 23 4.98 11.87 -6.83
N LYS A 24 6.20 12.23 -7.25
CA LYS A 24 6.44 13.31 -8.24
C LYS A 24 5.89 12.94 -9.62
N ARG A 25 5.93 11.65 -9.97
CA ARG A 25 5.44 11.11 -11.26
C ARG A 25 3.93 10.93 -11.31
N ILE A 26 3.26 10.92 -10.16
CA ILE A 26 1.81 10.76 -10.04
C ILE A 26 1.09 12.11 -10.17
N HIS A 27 -0.01 12.12 -10.91
CA HIS A 27 -0.86 13.30 -11.10
C HIS A 27 -1.39 13.83 -9.76
N LYS A 28 -1.47 15.15 -9.60
CA LYS A 28 -1.76 15.81 -8.30
C LYS A 28 -3.02 15.27 -7.62
N GLN A 29 -4.08 15.01 -8.40
CA GLN A 29 -5.35 14.50 -7.89
C GLN A 29 -5.24 13.09 -7.28
N SER A 30 -4.35 12.25 -7.81
CA SER A 30 -4.19 10.86 -7.39
C SER A 30 -3.15 10.67 -6.29
N ARG A 31 -2.35 11.70 -5.98
CA ARG A 31 -1.28 11.63 -4.95
C ARG A 31 -1.83 11.27 -3.57
N LYS A 32 -2.99 11.82 -3.18
CA LYS A 32 -3.61 11.51 -1.89
C LYS A 32 -3.92 10.01 -1.78
N GLY A 33 -4.45 9.42 -2.84
CA GLY A 33 -4.78 8.00 -2.83
C GLY A 33 -3.54 7.11 -2.83
N PHE A 34 -2.52 7.48 -3.62
CA PHE A 34 -1.22 6.82 -3.57
C PHE A 34 -0.56 6.87 -2.19
N ASP A 35 -0.49 8.06 -1.58
CA ASP A 35 0.09 8.25 -0.25
C ASP A 35 -0.67 7.41 0.81
N THR A 36 -2.00 7.36 0.71
CA THR A 36 -2.85 6.56 1.60
C THR A 36 -2.60 5.06 1.42
N PHE A 37 -2.46 4.59 0.18
CA PHE A 37 -2.16 3.19 -0.11
C PHE A 37 -0.78 2.76 0.42
N VAL A 38 0.26 3.56 0.18
CA VAL A 38 1.62 3.28 0.69
C VAL A 38 1.61 3.23 2.23
N MET A 39 0.88 4.15 2.88
CA MET A 39 0.73 4.15 4.33
C MET A 39 -0.02 2.90 4.84
N LEU A 40 -1.06 2.45 4.15
CA LEU A 40 -1.79 1.22 4.50
C LEU A 40 -0.85 0.00 4.46
N ILE A 41 -0.04 -0.14 3.40
CA ILE A 41 0.95 -1.22 3.30
C ILE A 41 1.92 -1.17 4.49
N CYS A 42 2.52 0.00 4.75
CA CYS A 42 3.48 0.17 5.84
C CYS A 42 2.86 -0.16 7.21
N TRP A 43 1.63 0.29 7.44
CA TRP A 43 0.88 0.02 8.66
C TRP A 43 0.60 -1.46 8.84
N THR A 44 0.16 -2.15 7.79
CA THR A 44 -0.14 -3.58 7.84
C THR A 44 1.11 -4.42 8.07
N LEU A 45 2.23 -4.08 7.43
CA LEU A 45 3.53 -4.72 7.70
C LEU A 45 4.00 -4.49 9.13
N TRP A 46 3.82 -3.27 9.66
CA TRP A 46 4.14 -2.95 11.05
C TRP A 46 3.29 -3.78 12.03
N LYS A 47 1.97 -3.90 11.79
CA LYS A 47 1.08 -4.76 12.60
C LYS A 47 1.55 -6.21 12.60
N GLN A 48 1.88 -6.77 11.44
CA GLN A 48 2.36 -8.16 11.33
C GLN A 48 3.70 -8.36 12.05
N ARG A 49 4.62 -7.40 11.95
CA ARG A 49 5.90 -7.47 12.68
C ARG A 49 5.70 -7.42 14.19
N ASN A 50 4.80 -6.57 14.68
CA ASN A 50 4.47 -6.50 16.10
C ASN A 50 3.78 -7.78 16.59
N ALA A 51 2.85 -8.34 15.83
CA ALA A 51 2.20 -9.60 16.18
C ALA A 51 3.22 -10.74 16.35
N ARG A 52 4.26 -10.79 15.50
CA ARG A 52 5.36 -11.76 15.60
C ARG A 52 6.22 -11.55 16.84
N VAL A 53 6.50 -10.31 17.22
CA VAL A 53 7.33 -9.98 18.39
C VAL A 53 6.59 -10.25 19.70
N PHE A 54 5.33 -9.83 19.79
CA PHE A 54 4.56 -9.90 21.03
C PHE A 54 3.74 -11.18 21.17
N GLY A 55 3.69 -12.02 20.13
CA GLY A 55 2.84 -13.22 20.12
C GLY A 55 1.35 -12.92 20.21
N THR A 56 0.95 -11.67 19.97
CA THR A 56 -0.43 -11.20 20.09
C THR A 56 -1.08 -11.18 18.71
N GLY A 57 -2.11 -12.02 18.50
CA GLY A 57 -2.94 -12.00 17.30
C GLY A 57 -2.57 -13.02 16.22
N MET A 58 -3.23 -12.93 15.07
CA MET A 58 -3.05 -13.84 13.92
C MET A 58 -1.81 -13.43 13.11
N ILE A 59 -0.73 -14.19 13.26
CA ILE A 59 0.46 -14.07 12.41
C ILE A 59 0.11 -14.65 11.04
N LYS A 60 0.16 -13.80 10.02
CA LYS A 60 -0.12 -14.16 8.63
C LYS A 60 1.18 -14.41 7.86
N ASN A 61 1.11 -15.32 6.89
CA ASN A 61 2.19 -15.48 5.92
C ASN A 61 2.20 -14.28 4.95
N GLU A 62 3.15 -14.27 4.02
CA GLU A 62 3.33 -13.17 3.06
C GLU A 62 2.10 -12.97 2.18
N TRP A 63 1.55 -14.05 1.63
CA TRP A 63 0.37 -14.03 0.75
C TRP A 63 -0.89 -13.56 1.49
N ASP A 64 -1.16 -14.11 2.67
CA ASP A 64 -2.28 -13.71 3.52
C ASP A 64 -2.19 -12.23 3.94
N THR A 65 -0.97 -11.70 4.05
CA THR A 65 -0.73 -10.28 4.35
C THR A 65 -1.05 -9.41 3.14
N VAL A 66 -0.70 -9.85 1.94
CA VAL A 66 -1.05 -9.18 0.69
C VAL A 66 -2.57 -9.16 0.51
N ASP A 67 -3.25 -10.29 0.71
CA ASP A 67 -4.71 -10.37 0.62
C ASP A 67 -5.40 -9.40 1.59
N MET A 68 -4.93 -9.35 2.84
CA MET A 68 -5.42 -8.40 3.84
C MET A 68 -5.23 -6.94 3.42
N ILE A 69 -4.11 -6.59 2.76
CA ILE A 69 -3.89 -5.24 2.23
C ILE A 69 -4.92 -4.90 1.14
N PHE A 70 -5.18 -5.83 0.22
CA PHE A 70 -6.17 -5.63 -0.84
C PHE A 70 -7.61 -5.53 -0.29
N ASP A 71 -7.95 -6.34 0.70
CA ASP A 71 -9.26 -6.29 1.34
C ASP A 71 -9.47 -4.98 2.12
N ASP A 72 -8.45 -4.53 2.87
CA ASP A 72 -8.48 -3.21 3.53
C ASP A 72 -8.62 -2.09 2.49
N LEU A 73 -7.87 -2.16 1.38
CA LEU A 73 -7.93 -1.17 0.31
C LEU A 73 -9.34 -1.09 -0.31
N ARG A 74 -9.94 -2.24 -0.64
CA ARG A 74 -11.31 -2.33 -1.17
C ARG A 74 -12.33 -1.77 -0.18
N THR A 75 -12.17 -2.10 1.10
CA THR A 75 -13.03 -1.61 2.18
C THR A 75 -12.96 -0.09 2.28
N TRP A 76 -11.75 0.48 2.25
CA TRP A 76 -11.54 1.92 2.32
C TRP A 76 -12.02 2.65 1.07
N ALA A 77 -11.89 2.04 -0.10
CA ALA A 77 -12.44 2.56 -1.34
C ALA A 77 -13.97 2.64 -1.29
N ARG A 78 -14.64 1.58 -0.83
CA ARG A 78 -16.10 1.58 -0.61
C ARG A 78 -16.54 2.63 0.41
N ALA A 79 -15.72 2.90 1.42
CA ALA A 79 -15.95 3.95 2.41
C ALA A 79 -15.63 5.38 1.92
N GLY A 80 -15.16 5.55 0.68
CA GLY A 80 -14.89 6.87 0.08
C GLY A 80 -13.54 7.48 0.44
N ALA A 81 -12.61 6.73 1.03
CA ALA A 81 -11.31 7.24 1.49
C ALA A 81 -10.45 7.85 0.37
N PHE A 82 -10.67 7.42 -0.88
CA PHE A 82 -9.87 7.80 -2.04
C PHE A 82 -10.47 8.92 -2.91
N GLY A 83 -11.63 9.51 -2.54
CA GLY A 83 -12.15 10.72 -3.16
C GLY A 83 -12.66 10.58 -4.61
N GLY A 84 -12.95 9.36 -5.05
CA GLY A 84 -13.47 9.02 -6.37
C GLY A 84 -13.40 7.52 -6.58
N HIS A 85 -14.33 6.96 -7.35
CA HIS A 85 -14.42 5.54 -7.68
C HIS A 85 -13.07 5.03 -8.19
N LEU A 86 -12.35 4.30 -7.34
CA LEU A 86 -11.26 3.45 -7.78
C LEU A 86 -11.93 2.16 -8.23
N ASP A 87 -12.21 2.07 -9.53
CA ASP A 87 -12.53 0.81 -10.20
C ASP A 87 -11.30 -0.09 -10.11
N ILE A 88 -11.22 -0.83 -9.00
CA ILE A 88 -10.32 -1.97 -8.85
C ILE A 88 -11.20 -3.20 -9.14
N GLU A 89 -11.51 -3.40 -10.43
CA GLU A 89 -11.91 -4.73 -10.94
C GLU A 89 -10.67 -5.63 -11.07
#